data_AF-F4N454-F1
#
_entry.id   AF-F4N454-F1
#
_cell.length_a   1.000
_cell.length_b   1.000
_cell.length_c   1.000
_cell.angle_alpha   90.00
_cell.angle_beta   90.00
_cell.angle_gamma   90.00
#
_symmetry.space_group_name_H-M   'P 1'
#
loop_
_entity.id
_entity.type
_entity.pdbx_description
1 polymer ?
#
loop_
_entity_poly.entity_id
_entity_poly.type
_entity_poly.pdbx_seq_one_letter_code
_entity_poly.pdbx_strand_id
1 'polypeptide(L)'
;MKKLAIIASIVAAFAGVNAAQAASTGTITFNGELTASTCDVSVDGQGTDATVVLPTVGTSQLTAANQVAGNTGFNMALSNCAGTLKTVSAFFEAGPSVDVVTGHLKNVSGTAGLVSLELLDASNAMTPIKAGNSNQTTSTTYIDASTGSASLPYVVQYYADGATTAGTVISNVVYSIQYK
;
A
#
# COMPACT_ATOMS: atom_id res chain seq x y z
N MET A 1 -56.25 -74.94 -14.80
CA MET A 1 -54.84 -74.57 -15.07
C MET A 1 -54.72 -73.05 -15.15
N LYS A 2 -54.34 -72.41 -14.04
CA LYS A 2 -53.91 -71.01 -13.89
C LYS A 2 -53.25 -70.92 -12.50
N LYS A 3 -52.22 -70.10 -12.41
CA LYS A 3 -50.99 -70.31 -11.64
C LYS A 3 -51.05 -69.85 -10.17
N LEU A 4 -50.24 -70.53 -9.34
CA LEU A 4 -49.36 -70.05 -8.26
C LEU A 4 -49.92 -69.10 -7.18
N ALA A 5 -49.89 -69.55 -5.92
CA ALA A 5 -49.45 -68.75 -4.75
C ALA A 5 -49.38 -69.62 -3.48
N ILE A 6 -48.28 -69.53 -2.73
CA ILE A 6 -48.07 -69.68 -1.25
C ILE A 6 -46.53 -69.63 -1.06
N ILE A 7 -45.95 -68.46 -0.80
CA ILE A 7 -45.51 -67.89 0.49
C ILE A 7 -44.38 -68.68 1.17
N ALA A 8 -43.20 -68.06 1.25
CA ALA A 8 -42.28 -68.19 2.40
C ALA A 8 -41.43 -66.92 2.52
N SER A 9 -41.65 -66.20 3.60
CA SER A 9 -40.99 -64.97 4.05
C SER A 9 -39.68 -65.26 4.78
N ILE A 10 -38.63 -64.48 4.54
CA ILE A 10 -37.55 -64.21 5.50
C ILE A 10 -37.15 -62.73 5.41
N VAL A 11 -36.87 -62.17 6.58
CA VAL A 11 -36.79 -60.75 6.96
C VAL A 11 -35.32 -60.26 7.02
N ALA A 12 -35.14 -58.93 6.97
CA ALA A 12 -33.99 -58.11 7.40
C ALA A 12 -32.79 -58.01 6.42
N ALA A 13 -32.08 -56.87 6.27
CA ALA A 13 -32.18 -55.52 6.83
C ALA A 13 -31.34 -54.54 5.99
N PHE A 14 -31.62 -53.25 6.21
CA PHE A 14 -30.93 -52.05 5.74
C PHE A 14 -29.39 -52.08 5.79
N ALA A 15 -28.75 -51.44 4.81
CA ALA A 15 -27.61 -50.55 5.06
C ALA A 15 -27.49 -49.53 3.92
N GLY A 16 -28.06 -48.34 4.15
CA GLY A 16 -27.74 -47.17 3.34
C GLY A 16 -26.25 -46.85 3.49
N VAL A 17 -25.55 -46.74 2.37
CA VAL A 17 -24.22 -46.15 2.35
C VAL A 17 -24.37 -44.65 2.62
N ASN A 18 -24.13 -44.26 3.87
CA ASN A 18 -24.02 -42.86 4.25
C ASN A 18 -22.85 -42.25 3.46
N ALA A 19 -23.16 -41.35 2.52
CA ALA A 19 -22.17 -40.42 2.02
C ALA A 19 -21.72 -39.56 3.21
N ALA A 20 -20.53 -39.84 3.74
CA ALA A 20 -19.89 -38.98 4.71
C ALA A 20 -19.52 -37.67 4.00
N GLN A 21 -20.43 -36.69 4.06
CA GLN A 21 -20.15 -35.31 3.68
C GLN A 21 -19.11 -34.78 4.67
N ALA A 22 -17.85 -34.72 4.28
CA ALA A 22 -16.80 -34.08 5.04
C ALA A 22 -17.16 -32.59 5.23
N ALA A 23 -17.60 -32.22 6.43
CA ALA A 23 -17.90 -30.84 6.75
C ALA A 23 -16.60 -30.02 6.73
N SER A 24 -16.41 -29.20 5.69
CA SER A 24 -15.31 -28.24 5.58
C SER A 24 -15.60 -26.99 6.44
N THR A 25 -15.93 -27.18 7.70
CA THR A 25 -16.34 -26.09 8.59
C THR A 25 -15.39 -25.99 9.77
N GLY A 26 -14.85 -24.80 9.98
CA GLY A 26 -14.08 -24.42 11.15
C GLY A 26 -14.52 -23.04 11.65
N THR A 27 -14.09 -22.69 12.86
CA THR A 27 -14.37 -21.38 13.48
C THR A 27 -13.18 -20.46 13.28
N ILE A 28 -13.42 -19.26 12.75
CA ILE A 28 -12.44 -18.18 12.73
C ILE A 28 -12.71 -17.30 13.97
N THR A 29 -11.74 -17.24 14.88
CA THR A 29 -11.78 -16.36 16.05
C THR A 29 -10.90 -15.14 15.80
N PHE A 30 -11.43 -13.95 16.05
CA PHE A 30 -10.70 -12.68 15.94
C PHE A 30 -10.48 -12.11 17.34
N ASN A 31 -9.23 -11.84 17.71
CA ASN A 31 -8.85 -11.14 18.92
C ASN A 31 -8.04 -9.90 18.53
N GLY A 32 -8.30 -8.76 19.17
CA GLY A 32 -7.60 -7.51 18.90
C GLY A 32 -7.40 -6.71 20.18
N GLU A 33 -6.39 -5.85 20.16
CA GLU A 33 -6.05 -4.90 21.23
C GLU A 33 -5.90 -3.51 20.61
N LEU A 34 -6.44 -2.49 21.27
CA LEU A 34 -6.32 -1.10 20.84
C LEU A 34 -5.30 -0.37 21.71
N THR A 35 -4.36 0.33 21.08
CA THR A 35 -3.42 1.22 21.77
C THR A 35 -3.56 2.64 21.21
N ALA A 36 -3.30 3.65 22.05
CA ALA A 36 -3.25 5.03 21.61
C ALA A 36 -1.80 5.40 21.30
N SER A 37 -1.46 5.46 20.01
CA SER A 37 -0.20 6.02 19.53
C SER A 37 -0.50 7.09 18.47
N THR A 38 0.03 8.30 18.67
CA THR A 38 -0.31 9.47 17.84
C THR A 38 0.89 10.41 17.75
N CYS A 39 1.09 11.03 16.59
CA CYS A 39 2.00 12.14 16.35
C CYS A 39 1.28 13.24 15.55
N ASP A 40 1.64 14.49 15.81
CA ASP A 40 1.32 15.61 14.91
C ASP A 40 2.29 15.60 13.73
N VAL A 41 1.80 15.91 12.52
CA VAL A 41 2.59 15.88 11.29
C VAL A 41 2.74 17.28 10.69
N SER A 42 3.93 17.61 10.24
CA SER A 42 4.19 18.77 9.38
C SER A 42 5.15 18.39 8.25
N VAL A 43 4.73 18.55 7.01
CA VAL A 43 5.56 18.26 5.83
C VAL A 43 6.29 19.54 5.40
N ASP A 44 7.63 19.53 5.46
CA ASP A 44 8.50 20.69 5.19
C ASP A 44 8.08 21.99 5.89
N GLY A 45 7.51 21.89 7.09
CA GLY A 45 7.02 23.05 7.86
C GLY A 45 5.72 23.69 7.35
N GLN A 46 5.03 23.07 6.39
CA GLN A 46 3.79 23.61 5.78
C GLN A 46 2.51 23.13 6.49
N GLY A 47 2.61 22.25 7.49
CA GLY A 47 1.47 21.59 8.14
C GLY A 47 1.19 20.20 7.55
N THR A 48 -0.02 19.68 7.77
CA THR A 48 -0.41 18.34 7.33
C THR A 48 -0.54 18.24 5.82
N ASP A 49 -0.94 19.32 5.16
CA ASP A 49 -0.96 19.46 3.71
C ASP A 49 0.24 20.31 3.27
N ALA A 50 0.94 19.86 2.23
CA ALA A 50 2.12 20.56 1.73
C ALA A 50 2.24 20.41 0.22
N THR A 51 2.92 21.39 -0.40
CA THR A 51 3.31 21.31 -1.80
C THR A 51 4.83 21.14 -1.89
N VAL A 52 5.26 20.05 -2.53
CA VAL A 52 6.66 19.80 -2.87
C VAL A 52 6.88 20.19 -4.33
N VAL A 53 7.73 21.18 -4.59
CA VAL A 53 7.99 21.70 -5.93
C VAL A 53 9.22 21.01 -6.51
N LEU A 54 9.03 20.18 -7.53
CA LEU A 54 10.12 19.52 -8.25
C LEU A 54 10.85 20.51 -9.19
N PRO A 55 12.15 20.32 -9.46
CA PRO A 55 12.89 21.17 -10.38
C PRO A 55 12.41 20.97 -11.81
N THR A 56 12.56 22.00 -12.65
CA THR A 56 12.36 21.84 -14.09
C THR A 56 13.50 20.99 -14.68
N VAL A 57 13.13 19.88 -15.32
CA VAL A 57 14.07 18.96 -16.00
C VAL A 57 13.83 18.98 -17.51
N GLY A 58 14.89 18.79 -18.30
CA GLY A 58 14.77 18.70 -19.76
C GLY A 58 14.27 17.32 -20.17
N THR A 59 13.39 17.23 -21.18
CA THR A 59 12.92 15.94 -21.72
C THR A 59 14.05 15.08 -22.28
N SER A 60 15.20 15.68 -22.61
CA SER A 60 16.42 14.97 -23.00
C SER A 60 17.02 14.07 -21.89
N GLN A 61 16.59 14.23 -20.63
CA GLN A 61 16.97 13.36 -19.53
C GLN A 61 16.02 12.15 -19.36
N LEU A 62 14.85 12.20 -20.00
CA LEU A 62 13.72 11.27 -19.85
C LEU A 62 13.20 10.84 -21.23
N THR A 63 14.12 10.32 -22.04
CA THR A 63 13.92 9.94 -23.45
C THR A 63 13.37 8.53 -23.65
N ALA A 64 13.39 7.69 -22.62
CA ALA A 64 12.94 6.31 -22.67
C ALA A 64 12.42 5.86 -21.29
N ALA A 65 11.64 4.77 -21.29
CA ALA A 65 11.10 4.21 -20.06
C ALA A 65 12.19 3.87 -19.03
N ASN A 66 11.85 3.98 -17.75
CA ASN A 66 12.70 3.71 -16.59
C ASN A 66 13.85 4.71 -16.38
N GLN A 67 13.90 5.79 -17.14
CA GLN A 67 14.77 6.93 -16.83
C GLN A 67 14.14 7.80 -15.75
N VAL A 68 14.98 8.37 -14.89
CA VAL A 68 14.55 9.18 -13.74
C VAL A 68 15.33 10.48 -13.68
N ALA A 69 14.71 11.53 -13.13
CA ALA A 69 15.34 12.83 -12.96
C ALA A 69 14.65 13.65 -11.86
N GLY A 70 15.32 14.72 -11.42
CA GLY A 70 14.69 15.74 -10.58
C GLY A 70 14.38 15.29 -9.15
N ASN A 71 15.22 14.43 -8.57
CA ASN A 71 15.14 14.03 -7.16
C ASN A 71 14.94 15.25 -6.27
N THR A 72 13.81 15.27 -5.57
CA THR A 72 13.40 16.35 -4.67
C THR A 72 13.09 15.73 -3.32
N GLY A 73 13.93 16.03 -2.34
CA GLY A 73 13.71 15.60 -0.96
C GLY A 73 12.61 16.42 -0.30
N PHE A 74 11.83 15.77 0.56
CA PHE A 74 10.90 16.40 1.47
C PHE A 74 10.91 15.63 2.79
N ASN A 75 10.71 16.35 3.90
CA ASN A 75 10.71 15.78 5.24
C ASN A 75 9.32 15.86 5.85
N MET A 76 8.85 14.76 6.42
CA MET A 76 7.69 14.77 7.29
C MET A 76 8.17 14.83 8.75
N ALA A 77 8.07 16.01 9.35
CA ALA A 77 8.40 16.22 10.74
C ALA A 77 7.23 15.78 11.63
N LEU A 78 7.53 14.90 12.57
CA LEU A 78 6.60 14.40 13.57
C LEU A 78 6.93 15.00 14.93
N SER A 79 5.90 15.47 15.63
CA SER A 79 6.03 16.05 16.97
C SER A 79 4.90 15.57 17.87
N ASN A 80 5.02 15.84 19.18
CA ASN A 80 4.06 15.40 20.19
C ASN A 80 3.74 13.91 20.11
N CYS A 81 4.73 13.09 19.73
CA CYS A 81 4.55 11.65 19.62
C CYS A 81 4.34 11.02 20.99
N ALA A 82 3.16 10.45 21.21
CA ALA A 82 2.76 9.78 22.44
C ALA A 82 2.33 8.35 22.15
N GLY A 83 2.38 7.49 23.16
CA GLY A 83 1.95 6.08 23.08
C GLY A 83 3.04 5.07 23.42
N THR A 84 2.68 3.80 23.32
CA THR A 84 3.56 2.66 23.61
C THR A 84 4.39 2.24 22.40
N LEU A 85 3.89 2.47 21.19
CA LEU A 85 4.59 2.23 19.93
C LEU A 85 5.58 3.36 19.69
N LYS A 86 6.85 3.02 19.50
CA LYS A 86 7.97 3.98 19.56
C LYS A 86 8.58 4.27 18.21
N THR A 87 8.18 3.56 17.17
CA THR A 87 8.72 3.74 15.83
C THR A 87 7.62 4.09 14.85
N VAL A 88 7.94 4.94 13.89
CA VAL A 88 6.98 5.57 12.99
C VAL A 88 7.49 5.60 11.56
N SER A 89 6.58 5.47 10.60
CA SER A 89 6.83 5.69 9.18
C SER A 89 5.58 6.28 8.52
N ALA A 90 5.71 6.84 7.33
CA ALA A 90 4.56 7.19 6.50
C ALA A 90 4.13 5.99 5.65
N PHE A 91 2.82 5.79 5.54
CA PHE A 91 2.22 4.93 4.53
C PHE A 91 1.57 5.82 3.48
N PHE A 92 2.00 5.69 2.23
CA PHE A 92 1.37 6.38 1.12
C PHE A 92 0.21 5.54 0.62
N GLU A 93 -1.00 6.11 0.70
CA GLU A 93 -2.26 5.43 0.48
C GLU A 93 -2.53 5.17 -1.00
N ALA A 94 -3.40 4.18 -1.26
CA ALA A 94 -3.98 4.03 -2.58
C ALA A 94 -4.92 5.20 -2.87
N GLY A 95 -5.12 5.52 -4.15
CA GLY A 95 -6.04 6.59 -4.53
C GLY A 95 -6.14 6.76 -6.04
N PRO A 96 -6.99 7.70 -6.51
CA PRO A 96 -7.21 7.93 -7.93
C PRO A 96 -5.95 8.39 -8.66
N SER A 97 -4.99 8.99 -7.96
CA SER A 97 -3.72 9.47 -8.51
C SER A 97 -2.62 8.39 -8.51
N VAL A 98 -2.83 7.24 -7.88
CA VAL A 98 -1.84 6.16 -7.78
C VAL A 98 -2.10 5.10 -8.87
N ASP A 99 -1.06 4.66 -9.55
CA ASP A 99 -1.08 3.42 -10.33
C ASP A 99 -0.86 2.24 -9.38
N VAL A 100 -1.86 1.38 -9.22
CA VAL A 100 -1.82 0.27 -8.24
C VAL A 100 -0.86 -0.86 -8.63
N VAL A 101 -0.39 -0.90 -9.87
CA VAL A 101 0.54 -1.93 -10.36
C VAL A 101 1.98 -1.52 -10.03
N THR A 102 2.34 -0.28 -10.37
CA THR A 102 3.70 0.24 -10.14
C THR A 102 3.87 0.86 -8.77
N GLY A 103 2.82 1.47 -8.23
CA GLY A 103 2.85 2.33 -7.04
C GLY A 103 3.26 3.77 -7.35
N HIS A 104 3.45 4.14 -8.62
CA HIS A 104 3.81 5.50 -9.03
C HIS A 104 2.59 6.43 -8.97
N LEU A 105 2.85 7.72 -8.82
CA LEU A 105 1.83 8.76 -8.86
C LEU A 105 1.67 9.25 -10.31
N LYS A 106 0.48 9.07 -10.87
CA LYS A 106 0.15 9.48 -12.24
C LYS A 106 0.22 11.00 -12.37
N ASN A 107 0.60 11.50 -13.54
CA ASN A 107 0.36 12.90 -13.88
C ASN A 107 -1.14 13.12 -14.11
N VAL A 108 -1.84 13.75 -13.16
CA VAL A 108 -3.32 13.82 -13.17
C VAL A 108 -3.83 15.04 -13.91
N SER A 109 -3.32 16.22 -13.58
CA SER A 109 -3.77 17.50 -14.17
C SER A 109 -2.66 18.24 -14.91
N GLY A 110 -1.47 17.65 -14.99
CA GLY A 110 -0.37 18.19 -15.79
C GLY A 110 -0.48 17.83 -17.28
N THR A 111 0.33 18.48 -18.10
CA THR A 111 0.32 18.35 -19.56
C THR A 111 1.47 17.51 -20.15
N ALA A 112 2.49 17.18 -19.36
CA ALA A 112 3.58 16.31 -19.80
C ALA A 112 3.09 14.87 -20.01
N GLY A 113 3.48 14.25 -21.12
CA GLY A 113 3.13 12.88 -21.47
C GLY A 113 4.19 11.87 -21.03
N LEU A 114 3.74 10.63 -20.79
CA LEU A 114 4.58 9.46 -20.47
C LEU A 114 5.53 9.68 -19.27
N VAL A 115 5.06 10.42 -18.27
CA VAL A 115 5.78 10.67 -17.03
C VAL A 115 4.85 10.46 -15.83
N SER A 116 5.38 9.80 -14.81
CA SER A 116 4.80 9.64 -13.49
C SER A 116 5.78 10.13 -12.43
N LEU A 117 5.36 10.15 -11.16
CA LEU A 117 6.24 10.44 -10.03
C LEU A 117 6.49 9.17 -9.22
N GLU A 118 7.75 8.92 -8.89
CA GLU A 118 8.16 7.82 -8.03
C GLU A 118 8.54 8.36 -6.65
N LEU A 119 7.98 7.74 -5.60
CA LEU A 119 8.33 8.03 -4.21
C LEU A 119 9.44 7.08 -3.76
N LEU A 120 10.40 7.58 -3.01
CA LEU A 120 11.56 6.84 -2.53
C LEU A 120 11.74 7.06 -1.03
N ASP A 121 12.18 6.00 -0.34
CA ASP A 121 12.58 6.07 1.06
C ASP A 121 14.04 6.53 1.16
N ALA A 122 14.25 7.76 1.59
CA ALA A 122 15.59 8.32 1.72
C ALA A 122 16.37 7.73 2.90
N SER A 123 15.66 7.12 3.86
CA SER A 123 16.28 6.40 4.99
C SER A 123 16.77 5.00 4.60
N ASN A 124 16.33 4.49 3.45
CA ASN A 124 16.65 3.16 2.96
C ASN A 124 17.28 3.19 1.56
N ALA A 125 18.39 3.91 1.42
CA ALA A 125 19.18 3.95 0.18
C ALA A 125 18.35 4.29 -1.07
N MET A 126 17.36 5.18 -0.94
CA MET A 126 16.45 5.58 -2.03
C MET A 126 15.62 4.41 -2.59
N THR A 127 15.23 3.46 -1.74
CA THR A 127 14.40 2.33 -2.17
C THR A 127 13.02 2.81 -2.64
N PRO A 128 12.52 2.36 -3.81
CA PRO A 128 11.20 2.74 -4.29
C PRO A 128 10.07 2.33 -3.34
N ILE A 129 9.16 3.26 -3.11
CA ILE A 129 7.95 3.07 -2.32
C ILE A 129 6.80 2.83 -3.28
N LYS A 130 6.13 1.68 -3.12
CA LYS A 130 4.90 1.38 -3.87
C LYS A 130 3.69 1.91 -3.12
N ALA A 131 3.26 3.13 -3.45
CA ALA A 131 2.07 3.73 -2.85
C ALA A 131 0.84 2.81 -3.04
N GLY A 132 0.00 2.73 -2.01
CA GLY A 132 -1.16 1.84 -1.96
C GLY A 132 -0.86 0.36 -1.74
N ASN A 133 0.42 -0.05 -1.69
CA ASN A 133 0.79 -1.45 -1.45
C ASN A 133 1.00 -1.70 0.04
N SER A 134 0.43 -2.79 0.56
CA SER A 134 0.54 -3.18 1.97
C SER A 134 1.97 -3.55 2.41
N ASN A 135 2.85 -3.90 1.47
CA ASN A 135 4.25 -4.22 1.77
C ASN A 135 5.00 -3.04 2.41
N GLN A 136 4.52 -1.81 2.24
CA GLN A 136 5.08 -0.62 2.92
C GLN A 136 5.19 -0.83 4.45
N THR A 137 4.30 -1.61 5.06
CA THR A 137 4.34 -1.97 6.49
C THR A 137 5.64 -2.68 6.93
N THR A 138 6.39 -3.24 5.98
CA THR A 138 7.65 -3.94 6.22
C THR A 138 8.81 -3.40 5.39
N SER A 139 8.55 -2.74 4.27
CA SER A 139 9.58 -2.22 3.36
C SER A 139 9.96 -0.77 3.59
N THR A 140 9.10 0.04 4.24
CA THR A 140 9.46 1.40 4.64
C THR A 140 10.26 1.38 5.94
N THR A 141 11.21 2.29 6.06
CA THR A 141 12.01 2.44 7.27
C THR A 141 11.19 3.12 8.35
N TYR A 142 11.05 2.41 9.47
CA TYR A 142 10.51 2.97 10.71
C TYR A 142 11.62 3.71 11.45
N ILE A 143 11.33 4.94 11.87
CA ILE A 143 12.25 5.81 12.58
C ILE A 143 11.80 5.91 14.04
N ASP A 144 12.77 5.93 14.96
CA ASP A 144 12.49 6.07 16.38
C ASP A 144 11.90 7.46 16.70
N ALA A 145 10.76 7.44 17.39
CA ALA A 145 10.05 8.60 17.93
C ALA A 145 9.94 8.52 19.47
N SER A 146 10.78 7.71 20.13
CA SER A 146 10.72 7.49 21.57
C SER A 146 10.92 8.76 22.40
N THR A 147 11.60 9.75 21.83
CA THR A 147 11.85 11.07 22.41
C THR A 147 10.69 12.07 22.23
N GLY A 148 9.59 11.65 21.59
CA GLY A 148 8.41 12.49 21.34
C GLY A 148 8.43 13.21 20.00
N SER A 149 9.43 12.97 19.15
CA SER A 149 9.51 13.54 17.80
C SER A 149 10.32 12.63 16.88
N ALA A 150 10.08 12.74 15.57
CA ALA A 150 10.84 12.05 14.52
C ALA A 150 10.84 12.88 13.24
N SER A 151 11.80 12.63 12.34
CA SER A 151 11.81 13.23 11.00
C SER A 151 11.90 12.10 9.99
N LEU A 152 10.90 12.01 9.11
CA LEU A 152 10.83 11.00 8.06
C LEU A 152 11.28 11.61 6.73
N PRO A 153 12.50 11.31 6.23
CA PRO A 153 12.98 11.84 4.96
C PRO A 153 12.52 10.96 3.79
N TYR A 154 11.89 11.58 2.82
CA TYR A 154 11.44 10.96 1.58
C TYR A 154 11.93 11.75 0.37
N VAL A 155 11.91 11.11 -0.80
CA VAL A 155 12.23 11.76 -2.06
C VAL A 155 11.11 11.47 -3.05
N VAL A 156 10.80 12.46 -3.88
CA VAL A 156 10.00 12.29 -5.09
C VAL A 156 10.87 12.60 -6.30
N GLN A 157 10.71 11.84 -7.38
CA GLN A 157 11.41 12.08 -8.65
C GLN A 157 10.48 11.85 -9.84
N TYR A 158 10.83 12.45 -10.98
CA TYR A 158 10.19 12.13 -12.25
C TYR A 158 10.61 10.72 -12.67
N TYR A 159 9.64 9.94 -13.14
CA TYR A 159 9.84 8.63 -13.73
C TYR A 159 9.29 8.61 -15.15
N ALA A 160 10.13 8.28 -16.12
CA ALA A 160 9.71 8.14 -17.50
C ALA A 160 8.98 6.80 -17.71
N ASP A 161 7.71 6.84 -18.09
CA ASP A 161 6.94 5.67 -18.52
C ASP A 161 7.19 5.35 -20.01
N GLY A 162 7.90 6.24 -20.70
CA GLY A 162 8.28 6.16 -22.10
C GLY A 162 9.07 7.41 -22.51
N ALA A 163 9.07 7.76 -23.80
CA ALA A 163 9.70 9.01 -24.25
C ALA A 163 8.82 10.22 -23.86
N THR A 164 9.28 11.00 -22.88
CA THR A 164 8.47 12.09 -22.32
C THR A 164 8.25 13.26 -23.28
N THR A 165 7.12 13.96 -23.12
CA THR A 165 6.85 15.24 -23.78
C THR A 165 6.89 16.39 -22.79
N ALA A 166 7.22 17.60 -23.27
CA ALA A 166 7.27 18.79 -22.42
C ALA A 166 5.87 19.14 -21.89
N GLY A 167 5.81 19.60 -20.65
CA GLY A 167 4.58 20.03 -20.01
C GLY A 167 4.71 20.05 -18.49
N THR A 168 3.60 20.32 -17.81
CA THR A 168 3.54 20.27 -16.35
C THR A 168 3.34 18.83 -15.86
N VAL A 169 3.82 18.55 -14.65
CA VAL A 169 3.50 17.32 -13.92
C VAL A 169 2.85 17.73 -12.61
N ILE A 170 1.61 17.31 -12.41
CA ILE A 170 0.83 17.64 -11.23
C ILE A 170 0.16 16.37 -10.74
N SER A 171 0.50 15.96 -9.52
CA SER A 171 -0.02 14.77 -8.87
C SER A 171 -0.19 15.01 -7.38
N ASN A 172 -0.79 14.05 -6.69
CA ASN A 172 -1.00 14.07 -5.25
C ASN A 172 -1.06 12.64 -4.72
N VAL A 173 -0.82 12.48 -3.42
CA VAL A 173 -0.97 11.22 -2.70
C VAL A 173 -1.48 11.52 -1.31
N VAL A 174 -2.36 10.68 -0.79
CA VAL A 174 -2.79 10.74 0.61
C VAL A 174 -1.83 9.88 1.42
N TYR A 175 -1.54 10.25 2.66
CA TYR A 175 -0.70 9.46 3.54
C TYR A 175 -1.39 9.24 4.89
N SER A 176 -0.94 8.20 5.58
CA SER A 176 -1.19 7.97 7.00
C SER A 176 0.13 7.70 7.73
N ILE A 177 0.13 7.83 9.05
CA ILE A 177 1.30 7.48 9.87
C ILE A 177 1.12 6.07 10.41
N GLN A 178 2.11 5.23 10.18
CA GLN A 178 2.21 3.91 10.77
C GLN A 178 2.96 4.00 12.10
N TYR A 179 2.54 3.19 13.06
CA TYR A 179 3.14 3.12 14.40
C TYR A 179 3.48 1.66 14.70
N LYS A 180 4.67 1.43 15.27
CA LYS A 180 5.15 0.11 15.68
C LYS A 180 5.99 0.15 16.95
#